data_AF-A0A437CDJ7-F1
#
_entry.id   AF-A0A437CDJ7-F1
#
_cell.length_a   1.000
_cell.length_b   1.000
_cell.length_c   1.000
_cell.angle_alpha   90.00
_cell.angle_beta   90.00
_cell.angle_gamma   90.00
#
_symmetry.space_group_name_H-M   'P 1'
#
loop_
_entity.id
_entity.type
_entity.pdbx_description
1 polymer ?
#
loop_
_entity_poly.entity_id
_entity_poly.type
_entity_poly.pdbx_seq_one_letter_code
_entity_poly.pdbx_strand_id
1 'polypeptide(L)'
;MAGMKVAVFVSCCFQLLACMTVPPPQTAGGADPPAQVFAVAGRDVVLRCDVPGLPGLLRVRTWEWLKEDGLKPALTVRGDVELKKDKEAGYVNRTAPSVNRSMELRGVRLTDAAVYVCRLYLEDRRTLETRVSLMVGEVSELSVTVRRSEDGELVVLCEVYVRSLELTLAMLDDGGNTLQTQTQKWVGPDESRPVRVQEKVEPGGENVTRICRWTVSEETEEQKVTVSDRSSSSGCSVFLSCLSLAIYSVLLTFSVGIFFVVKKRKRLPELWRKLTALISTSQRVPTEDENEHFTEYRNLHQMSTTGISELTPKANELLLLTRGVLGVDGSKLLAEQDLKEMSKYRNQILNVARKLHLHPALIAAIISKQSNAGRQLRPDGRGKYDENCFGLMQINRNFHAVKGEPFSEDHIDEGATHLIHLIKTVSSWKPAWSREQHLKGALVCYMVGLERERLDDQRDLDEQTPTRDFANDVIARAQFYAQNRYTV
;
A
#
# COMPACT_ATOMS: atom_id res chain seq x y z
N MET A 1 9.78 -4.42 75.14
CA MET A 1 11.16 -4.90 74.89
C MET A 1 11.10 -6.40 74.64
N ALA A 2 11.71 -6.81 73.52
CA ALA A 2 12.18 -8.15 73.14
C ALA A 2 11.20 -9.34 73.17
N GLY A 3 11.12 -10.04 72.04
CA GLY A 3 10.69 -11.45 72.05
C GLY A 3 10.10 -11.98 70.76
N MET A 4 10.82 -11.88 69.64
CA MET A 4 10.49 -12.57 68.39
C MET A 4 10.65 -14.08 68.57
N LYS A 5 9.65 -14.89 68.18
CA LYS A 5 9.83 -16.31 67.86
C LYS A 5 9.03 -16.66 66.61
N VAL A 6 9.76 -17.08 65.60
CA VAL A 6 9.28 -17.68 64.34
C VAL A 6 8.99 -19.16 64.60
N ALA A 7 7.90 -19.67 64.02
CA ALA A 7 7.72 -21.08 63.73
C ALA A 7 6.96 -21.21 62.40
N VAL A 8 7.53 -21.98 61.48
CA VAL A 8 6.98 -22.32 60.15
C VAL A 8 6.77 -23.84 60.10
N PHE A 9 5.84 -24.26 59.22
CA PHE A 9 5.41 -25.61 58.83
C PHE A 9 4.27 -26.16 59.72
N VAL A 10 3.13 -26.62 59.20
CA VAL A 10 2.95 -27.65 58.16
C VAL A 10 1.57 -27.54 57.47
N SER A 11 1.56 -27.83 56.16
CA SER A 11 0.53 -28.46 55.32
C SER A 11 -0.90 -28.66 55.87
N CYS A 12 -1.91 -28.21 55.13
CA CYS A 12 -3.22 -28.87 55.12
C CYS A 12 -3.95 -28.67 53.79
N CYS A 13 -4.20 -29.78 53.10
CA CYS A 13 -5.16 -29.91 52.01
C CYS A 13 -6.57 -29.55 52.50
N PHE A 14 -7.27 -28.66 51.79
CA PHE A 14 -8.73 -28.64 51.84
C PHE A 14 -9.30 -28.46 50.44
N GLN A 15 -10.10 -29.44 50.06
CA GLN A 15 -10.85 -29.55 48.81
C GLN A 15 -11.85 -28.38 48.70
N LEU A 16 -11.83 -27.65 47.58
CA LEU A 16 -12.90 -26.73 47.22
C LEU A 16 -14.05 -27.52 46.62
N LEU A 17 -15.16 -27.58 47.36
CA LEU A 17 -16.47 -27.99 46.86
C LEU A 17 -16.88 -27.09 45.69
N ALA A 18 -17.19 -27.73 44.56
CA ALA A 18 -17.84 -27.11 43.42
C ALA A 18 -19.24 -26.59 43.83
N CYS A 19 -19.42 -25.28 43.75
CA CYS A 19 -20.74 -24.67 43.76
C CYS A 19 -21.32 -24.84 42.36
N MET A 20 -22.27 -25.78 42.20
CA MET A 20 -23.06 -25.93 40.97
C MET A 20 -23.95 -24.69 40.83
N THR A 21 -23.51 -23.69 40.07
CA THR A 21 -24.41 -22.64 39.59
C THR A 21 -25.23 -23.20 38.44
N VAL A 22 -26.47 -23.55 38.75
CA VAL A 22 -27.53 -23.87 37.79
C VAL A 22 -27.62 -22.71 36.78
N PRO A 23 -27.41 -22.94 35.47
CA PRO A 23 -27.59 -21.90 34.48
C PRO A 23 -29.09 -21.54 34.41
N PRO A 24 -29.44 -20.24 34.28
CA PRO A 24 -30.83 -19.83 34.15
C PRO A 24 -31.46 -20.38 32.86
N PRO A 25 -32.79 -20.51 32.79
CA PRO A 25 -33.47 -21.12 31.66
C PRO A 25 -33.20 -20.29 30.40
N GLN A 26 -32.78 -20.98 29.35
CA GLN A 26 -32.58 -20.39 28.02
C GLN A 26 -33.93 -19.87 27.51
N THR A 27 -34.10 -18.55 27.50
CA THR A 27 -35.06 -17.89 26.63
C THR A 27 -34.62 -18.12 25.19
N ALA A 28 -35.39 -18.93 24.46
CA ALA A 28 -35.25 -19.17 23.03
C ALA A 28 -35.27 -17.83 22.27
N GLY A 29 -34.15 -17.47 21.66
CA GLY A 29 -34.00 -16.23 20.91
C GLY A 29 -32.58 -15.94 20.40
N GLY A 30 -31.70 -16.95 20.30
CA GLY A 30 -30.39 -16.80 19.67
C GLY A 30 -30.46 -17.33 18.24
N ALA A 31 -30.37 -16.44 17.25
CA ALA A 31 -30.15 -16.86 15.87
C ALA A 31 -28.77 -17.54 15.78
N ASP A 32 -28.68 -18.68 15.10
CA ASP A 32 -27.40 -19.33 14.79
C ASP A 32 -26.45 -18.34 14.10
N PRO A 33 -25.12 -18.42 14.36
CA PRO A 33 -24.16 -17.58 13.68
C PRO A 33 -24.21 -17.82 12.16
N PRO A 34 -24.06 -16.76 11.34
CA PRO A 34 -24.11 -16.89 9.88
C PRO A 34 -23.02 -17.82 9.36
N ALA A 35 -23.33 -18.59 8.32
CA ALA A 35 -22.36 -19.46 7.65
C ALA A 35 -21.20 -18.61 7.09
N GLN A 36 -19.95 -19.00 7.34
CA GLN A 36 -18.78 -18.26 6.90
C GLN A 36 -18.30 -18.76 5.54
N VAL A 37 -18.04 -17.83 4.63
CA VAL A 37 -17.47 -18.08 3.29
C VAL A 37 -16.27 -17.18 3.11
N PHE A 38 -15.18 -17.73 2.59
CA PHE A 38 -13.92 -17.03 2.42
C PHE A 38 -13.59 -16.88 0.93
N ALA A 39 -13.19 -15.68 0.51
CA ALA A 39 -12.83 -15.40 -0.89
C ALA A 39 -11.54 -14.58 -0.99
N VAL A 40 -10.75 -14.85 -2.03
CA VAL A 40 -9.59 -14.04 -2.40
C VAL A 40 -10.05 -12.91 -3.32
N ALA A 41 -9.60 -11.68 -3.06
CA ALA A 41 -9.91 -10.53 -3.91
C ALA A 41 -9.50 -10.79 -5.37
N GLY A 42 -10.38 -10.45 -6.30
CA GLY A 42 -10.24 -10.67 -7.74
C GLY A 42 -10.79 -12.02 -8.23
N ARG A 43 -11.05 -13.00 -7.35
CA ARG A 43 -11.65 -14.30 -7.71
C ARG A 43 -13.18 -14.27 -7.60
N ASP A 44 -13.83 -15.31 -8.10
CA ASP A 44 -15.29 -15.48 -8.04
C ASP A 44 -15.67 -16.33 -6.81
N VAL A 45 -16.85 -16.11 -6.23
CA VAL A 45 -17.33 -16.87 -5.05
C VAL A 45 -18.82 -17.18 -5.18
N VAL A 46 -19.26 -18.30 -4.59
CA VAL A 46 -20.68 -18.66 -4.51
C VAL A 46 -21.17 -18.58 -3.07
N LEU A 47 -22.17 -17.74 -2.82
CA LEU A 47 -22.87 -17.66 -1.55
C LEU A 47 -24.09 -18.59 -1.58
N ARG A 48 -24.07 -19.63 -0.73
CA ARG A 48 -25.12 -20.65 -0.70
C ARG A 48 -26.34 -20.18 0.09
N CYS A 49 -27.52 -20.42 -0.47
CA CYS A 49 -28.78 -20.11 0.21
C CYS A 49 -29.34 -21.36 0.91
N ASP A 50 -28.75 -21.70 2.05
CA ASP A 50 -29.20 -22.81 2.89
C ASP A 50 -30.18 -22.31 3.95
N VAL A 51 -31.48 -22.41 3.63
CA VAL A 51 -32.57 -21.98 4.53
C VAL A 51 -33.08 -23.19 5.33
N PRO A 52 -32.88 -23.21 6.67
CA PRO A 52 -33.34 -24.30 7.51
C PRO A 52 -34.87 -24.43 7.47
N GLY A 53 -35.37 -25.67 7.39
CA GLY A 53 -36.81 -25.93 7.51
C GLY A 53 -37.65 -25.50 6.31
N LEU A 54 -37.09 -25.50 5.09
CA LEU A 54 -37.86 -25.38 3.84
C LEU A 54 -38.50 -26.74 3.50
N PRO A 55 -39.79 -27.00 3.80
CA PRO A 55 -40.44 -28.24 3.37
C PRO A 55 -40.54 -28.28 1.85
N GLY A 56 -40.18 -29.43 1.25
CA GLY A 56 -40.05 -29.61 -0.21
C GLY A 56 -41.32 -29.36 -1.06
N LEU A 57 -42.45 -29.07 -0.43
CA LEU A 57 -43.72 -28.72 -1.08
C LEU A 57 -43.94 -27.20 -1.23
N LEU A 58 -43.15 -26.36 -0.54
CA LEU A 58 -43.32 -24.91 -0.60
C LEU A 58 -42.67 -24.33 -1.86
N ARG A 59 -43.49 -23.65 -2.68
CA ARG A 59 -43.01 -22.89 -3.84
C ARG A 59 -42.52 -21.52 -3.42
N VAL A 60 -41.27 -21.24 -3.74
CA VAL A 60 -40.65 -19.91 -3.59
C VAL A 60 -41.00 -19.10 -4.83
N ARG A 61 -41.66 -17.94 -4.64
CA ARG A 61 -42.09 -17.07 -5.74
C ARG A 61 -40.99 -16.11 -6.17
N THR A 62 -40.32 -15.50 -5.20
CA THR A 62 -39.22 -14.56 -5.40
C THR A 62 -38.16 -14.87 -4.37
N TRP A 63 -36.90 -14.75 -4.74
CA TRP A 63 -35.78 -14.80 -3.82
C TRP A 63 -34.77 -13.72 -4.16
N GLU A 64 -34.09 -13.22 -3.14
CA GLU A 64 -33.12 -12.15 -3.30
C GLU A 64 -31.96 -12.30 -2.32
N TRP A 65 -30.84 -11.71 -2.72
CA TRP A 65 -29.67 -11.54 -1.90
C TRP A 65 -29.49 -10.06 -1.62
N LEU A 66 -29.43 -9.70 -0.34
CA LEU A 66 -29.14 -8.35 0.10
C LEU A 66 -27.80 -8.35 0.85
N LYS A 67 -27.00 -7.31 0.61
CA LYS A 67 -25.94 -6.94 1.54
C LYS A 67 -26.64 -6.31 2.76
N GLU A 68 -26.31 -6.71 3.99
CA GLU A 68 -27.08 -6.31 5.18
C GLU A 68 -27.11 -4.78 5.42
N ASP A 69 -26.04 -4.09 5.04
CA ASP A 69 -25.90 -2.62 5.03
C ASP A 69 -26.39 -1.95 3.72
N GLY A 70 -26.80 -2.75 2.73
CA GLY A 70 -27.19 -2.30 1.40
C GLY A 70 -28.64 -1.83 1.32
N LEU A 71 -28.86 -0.72 0.62
CA LEU A 71 -30.21 -0.17 0.37
C LEU A 71 -30.95 -0.89 -0.76
N LYS A 72 -30.24 -1.65 -1.59
CA LYS A 72 -30.76 -2.36 -2.76
C LYS A 72 -30.21 -3.79 -2.79
N PRO A 73 -30.94 -4.75 -3.37
CA PRO A 73 -30.47 -6.12 -3.48
C PRO A 73 -29.25 -6.25 -4.40
N ALA A 74 -28.34 -7.14 -4.02
CA ALA A 74 -27.23 -7.60 -4.84
C ALA A 74 -27.71 -8.53 -5.96
N LEU A 75 -28.80 -9.27 -5.75
CA LEU A 75 -29.46 -10.10 -6.76
C LEU A 75 -30.93 -10.29 -6.39
N THR A 76 -31.84 -10.20 -7.36
CA THR A 76 -33.26 -10.53 -7.17
C THR A 76 -33.75 -11.38 -8.33
N VAL A 77 -34.44 -12.47 -8.03
CA VAL A 77 -34.95 -13.42 -9.01
C VAL A 77 -36.39 -13.75 -8.69
N ARG A 78 -37.24 -13.73 -9.73
CA ARG A 78 -38.65 -14.10 -9.64
C ARG A 78 -38.93 -15.22 -10.64
N GLY A 79 -39.37 -16.39 -10.13
CA GLY A 79 -39.33 -17.61 -10.91
C GLY A 79 -37.89 -17.93 -11.34
N ASP A 80 -37.65 -17.99 -12.64
CA ASP A 80 -36.32 -18.23 -13.24
C ASP A 80 -35.72 -16.98 -13.90
N VAL A 81 -36.30 -15.79 -13.65
CA VAL A 81 -35.89 -14.53 -14.29
C VAL A 81 -35.26 -13.58 -13.28
N GLU A 82 -34.04 -13.13 -13.57
CA GLU A 82 -33.35 -12.08 -12.81
C GLU A 82 -33.96 -10.69 -13.09
N LEU A 83 -34.29 -9.96 -12.02
CA LEU A 83 -34.81 -8.60 -12.08
C LEU A 83 -33.68 -7.58 -12.01
N LYS A 84 -33.18 -7.15 -13.17
CA LYS A 84 -32.01 -6.25 -13.26
C LYS A 84 -32.25 -4.80 -12.81
N LYS A 85 -33.51 -4.33 -12.83
CA LYS A 85 -33.85 -2.91 -12.60
C LYS A 85 -33.63 -2.45 -11.17
N ASP A 86 -33.76 -3.36 -10.21
CA ASP A 86 -33.72 -3.06 -8.77
C ASP A 86 -32.35 -3.36 -8.14
N LYS A 87 -31.39 -3.78 -8.98
CA LYS A 87 -30.04 -4.18 -8.56
C LYS A 87 -29.21 -2.98 -8.14
N GLU A 88 -28.44 -3.14 -7.06
CA GLU A 88 -27.47 -2.14 -6.65
C GLU A 88 -26.33 -2.01 -7.67
N ALA A 89 -25.89 -0.77 -7.93
CA ALA A 89 -24.93 -0.45 -8.99
C ALA A 89 -23.61 -1.24 -8.89
N GLY A 90 -23.12 -1.49 -7.66
CA GLY A 90 -21.88 -2.23 -7.40
C GLY A 90 -21.90 -3.71 -7.77
N TYR A 91 -23.08 -4.30 -7.98
CA TYR A 91 -23.27 -5.71 -8.32
C TYR A 91 -23.73 -5.94 -9.76
N VAL A 92 -24.01 -4.88 -10.52
CA VAL A 92 -24.37 -4.98 -11.93
C VAL A 92 -23.24 -5.67 -12.71
N ASN A 93 -23.59 -6.71 -13.48
CA ASN A 93 -22.66 -7.59 -14.20
C ASN A 93 -21.67 -8.39 -13.34
N ARG A 94 -21.80 -8.34 -12.00
CA ARG A 94 -20.93 -9.07 -11.08
C ARG A 94 -21.65 -10.20 -10.36
N THR A 95 -22.97 -10.14 -10.17
CA THR A 95 -23.72 -11.25 -9.57
C THR A 95 -24.61 -11.97 -10.55
N ALA A 96 -24.76 -13.27 -10.38
CA ALA A 96 -25.63 -14.13 -11.19
C ALA A 96 -26.32 -15.20 -10.32
N PRO A 97 -27.53 -15.65 -10.69
CA PRO A 97 -28.19 -16.76 -10.01
C PRO A 97 -27.47 -18.08 -10.26
N SER A 98 -27.36 -18.88 -9.21
CA SER A 98 -26.75 -20.21 -9.23
C SER A 98 -27.71 -21.26 -8.64
N VAL A 99 -27.26 -22.51 -8.59
CA VAL A 99 -28.03 -23.66 -8.11
C VAL A 99 -28.58 -23.42 -6.71
N ASN A 100 -29.76 -23.97 -6.43
CA ASN A 100 -30.43 -23.87 -5.13
C ASN A 100 -30.65 -22.43 -4.65
N ARG A 101 -30.83 -21.46 -5.56
CA ARG A 101 -31.06 -20.03 -5.23
C ARG A 101 -29.82 -19.38 -4.58
N SER A 102 -28.66 -19.95 -4.82
CA SER A 102 -27.36 -19.39 -4.44
C SER A 102 -27.00 -18.23 -5.38
N MET A 103 -26.10 -17.37 -4.94
CA MET A 103 -25.60 -16.25 -5.74
C MET A 103 -24.12 -16.45 -6.05
N GLU A 104 -23.77 -16.41 -7.33
CA GLU A 104 -22.38 -16.26 -7.78
C GLU A 104 -22.04 -14.76 -7.76
N LEU A 105 -20.89 -14.39 -7.20
CA LEU A 105 -20.33 -13.05 -7.18
C LEU A 105 -18.94 -13.07 -7.84
N ARG A 106 -18.76 -12.27 -8.88
CA ARG A 106 -17.58 -12.25 -9.73
C ARG A 106 -16.62 -11.11 -9.42
N GLY A 107 -15.34 -11.41 -9.53
CA GLY A 107 -14.24 -10.48 -9.28
C GLY A 107 -14.40 -9.80 -7.93
N VAL A 108 -14.47 -10.59 -6.86
CA VAL A 108 -14.73 -10.16 -5.49
C VAL A 108 -13.76 -9.04 -5.08
N ARG A 109 -14.27 -8.02 -4.41
CA ARG A 109 -13.50 -6.87 -3.91
C ARG A 109 -13.44 -6.92 -2.39
N LEU A 110 -12.44 -6.27 -1.80
CA LEU A 110 -12.36 -6.12 -0.34
C LEU A 110 -13.62 -5.49 0.26
N THR A 111 -14.22 -4.52 -0.45
CA THR A 111 -15.47 -3.85 -0.04
C THR A 111 -16.70 -4.73 -0.09
N ASP A 112 -16.62 -5.91 -0.72
CA ASP A 112 -17.72 -6.87 -0.75
C ASP A 112 -17.78 -7.69 0.53
N ALA A 113 -16.76 -7.63 1.41
CA ALA A 113 -16.77 -8.29 2.71
C ALA A 113 -17.91 -7.74 3.57
N ALA A 114 -18.87 -8.60 3.89
CA ALA A 114 -20.08 -8.25 4.61
C ALA A 114 -20.88 -9.51 4.98
N VAL A 115 -21.95 -9.30 5.76
CA VAL A 115 -23.01 -10.29 5.90
C VAL A 115 -24.02 -10.07 4.78
N TYR A 116 -24.31 -11.15 4.06
CA TYR A 116 -25.32 -11.21 3.04
C TYR A 116 -26.52 -12.01 3.54
N VAL A 117 -27.71 -11.53 3.22
CA VAL A 117 -28.98 -12.15 3.60
C VAL A 117 -29.62 -12.72 2.36
N CYS A 118 -29.75 -14.04 2.29
CA CYS A 118 -30.63 -14.67 1.31
C CYS A 118 -32.04 -14.68 1.86
N ARG A 119 -32.97 -14.03 1.16
CA ARG A 119 -34.37 -13.92 1.55
C ARG A 119 -35.26 -14.60 0.53
N LEU A 120 -36.13 -15.49 1.00
CA LEU A 120 -37.08 -16.26 0.21
C LEU A 120 -38.51 -15.78 0.51
N TYR A 121 -39.24 -15.41 -0.53
CA TYR A 121 -40.66 -15.05 -0.47
C TYR A 121 -41.52 -16.20 -0.98
N LEU A 122 -42.29 -16.79 -0.07
CA LEU A 122 -43.14 -17.94 -0.32
C LEU A 122 -44.51 -17.51 -0.89
N GLU A 123 -45.21 -18.40 -1.60
CA GLU A 123 -46.54 -18.12 -2.15
C GLU A 123 -47.59 -17.82 -1.05
N ASP A 124 -47.44 -18.43 0.13
CA ASP A 124 -48.30 -18.22 1.30
C ASP A 124 -47.98 -16.93 2.07
N ARG A 125 -47.16 -16.04 1.48
CA ARG A 125 -46.72 -14.75 2.02
C ARG A 125 -45.78 -14.84 3.23
N ARG A 126 -45.29 -16.03 3.59
CA ARG A 126 -44.20 -16.14 4.56
C ARG A 126 -42.88 -15.74 3.91
N THR A 127 -41.99 -15.21 4.75
CA THR A 127 -40.61 -14.89 4.38
C THR A 127 -39.69 -15.75 5.22
N LEU A 128 -38.73 -16.39 4.56
CA LEU A 128 -37.64 -17.10 5.23
C LEU A 128 -36.33 -16.44 4.86
N GLU A 129 -35.37 -16.43 5.77
CA GLU A 129 -34.06 -15.87 5.50
C GLU A 129 -32.94 -16.70 6.13
N THR A 130 -31.77 -16.64 5.51
CA THR A 130 -30.52 -17.18 6.03
C THR A 130 -29.41 -16.17 5.79
N ARG A 131 -28.37 -16.21 6.63
CA ARG A 131 -27.29 -15.22 6.63
C ARG A 131 -25.97 -15.91 6.32
N VAL A 132 -25.19 -15.30 5.43
CA VAL A 132 -23.86 -15.76 5.03
C VAL A 132 -22.87 -14.62 5.23
N SER A 133 -21.83 -14.86 6.03
CA SER A 133 -20.74 -13.91 6.24
C SER A 133 -19.65 -14.16 5.20
N LEU A 134 -19.50 -13.23 4.25
CA LEU A 134 -18.41 -13.25 3.28
C LEU A 134 -17.20 -12.52 3.85
N MET A 135 -16.13 -13.26 4.07
CA MET A 135 -14.81 -12.75 4.43
C MET A 135 -13.97 -12.66 3.16
N VAL A 136 -13.41 -11.48 2.88
CA VAL A 136 -12.54 -11.26 1.73
C VAL A 136 -11.15 -10.91 2.20
N GLY A 137 -10.14 -11.56 1.63
CA GLY A 137 -8.75 -11.22 1.88
C GLY A 137 -7.89 -11.19 0.63
N GLU A 138 -6.64 -10.81 0.82
CA GLU A 138 -5.63 -10.71 -0.24
C GLU A 138 -4.58 -11.79 -0.04
N VAL A 139 -4.12 -12.36 -1.16
CA VAL A 139 -3.02 -13.31 -1.18
C VAL A 139 -2.01 -12.83 -2.22
N SER A 140 -0.73 -12.77 -1.84
CA SER A 140 0.34 -12.42 -2.78
C SER A 140 0.68 -13.59 -3.69
N GLU A 141 1.41 -13.30 -4.76
CA GLU A 141 2.13 -14.34 -5.50
C GLU A 141 3.15 -15.04 -4.58
N LEU A 142 3.44 -16.31 -4.88
CA LEU A 142 4.40 -17.14 -4.14
C LEU A 142 5.84 -16.68 -4.46
N SER A 143 6.56 -16.24 -3.44
CA SER A 143 7.97 -15.90 -3.54
C SER A 143 8.82 -17.12 -3.22
N VAL A 144 9.67 -17.53 -4.19
CA VAL A 144 10.62 -18.64 -4.01
C VAL A 144 12.04 -18.12 -4.18
N THR A 145 12.87 -18.30 -3.16
CA THR A 145 14.28 -17.88 -3.19
C THR A 145 15.21 -19.02 -2.77
N VAL A 146 16.37 -19.09 -3.41
CA VAL A 146 17.43 -20.05 -3.08
C VAL A 146 18.63 -19.24 -2.61
N ARG A 147 19.06 -19.46 -1.36
CA ARG A 147 20.18 -18.74 -0.74
C ARG A 147 21.23 -19.71 -0.23
N ARG A 148 22.48 -19.26 -0.16
CA ARG A 148 23.54 -20.00 0.53
C ARG A 148 23.58 -19.56 1.99
N SER A 149 23.55 -20.50 2.93
CA SER A 149 23.73 -20.25 4.35
C SER A 149 25.18 -19.83 4.64
N GLU A 150 25.41 -19.26 5.83
CA GLU A 150 26.77 -18.95 6.34
C GLU A 150 27.64 -20.22 6.40
N ASP A 151 27.01 -21.38 6.63
CA ASP A 151 27.65 -22.70 6.65
C ASP A 151 27.95 -23.28 5.24
N GLY A 152 27.61 -22.57 4.17
CA GLY A 152 27.83 -23.00 2.78
C GLY A 152 26.72 -23.89 2.17
N GLU A 153 25.75 -24.32 2.98
CA GLU A 153 24.57 -25.10 2.55
C GLU A 153 23.59 -24.27 1.70
N LEU A 154 22.87 -24.92 0.78
CA LEU A 154 21.80 -24.27 0.02
C LEU A 154 20.49 -24.34 0.81
N VAL A 155 19.75 -23.24 0.85
CA VAL A 155 18.48 -23.12 1.56
C VAL A 155 17.42 -22.63 0.59
N VAL A 156 16.35 -23.40 0.44
CA VAL A 156 15.16 -23.02 -0.31
C VAL A 156 14.19 -22.33 0.64
N LEU A 157 13.70 -21.17 0.26
CA LEU A 157 12.79 -20.34 1.04
C LEU A 157 11.55 -20.03 0.21
N CYS A 158 10.39 -20.44 0.71
CA CYS A 158 9.10 -20.12 0.13
C CYS A 158 8.30 -19.25 1.07
N GLU A 159 7.72 -18.18 0.53
CA GLU A 159 7.01 -17.16 1.30
C GLU A 159 5.76 -16.69 0.56
N VAL A 160 4.63 -16.67 1.26
CA VAL A 160 3.35 -16.14 0.76
C VAL A 160 2.78 -15.20 1.80
N TYR A 161 2.30 -14.04 1.36
CA TYR A 161 1.60 -13.11 2.22
C TYR A 161 0.10 -13.32 2.08
N VAL A 162 -0.56 -13.54 3.21
CA VAL A 162 -2.03 -13.58 3.28
C VAL A 162 -2.54 -12.52 4.25
N ARG A 163 -3.62 -11.84 3.89
CA ARG A 163 -4.32 -10.88 4.76
C ARG A 163 -5.78 -11.32 4.92
N SER A 164 -6.30 -11.24 6.15
CA SER A 164 -7.70 -11.54 6.50
C SER A 164 -8.17 -12.99 6.25
N LEU A 165 -7.31 -13.87 5.77
CA LEU A 165 -7.58 -15.29 5.50
C LEU A 165 -6.55 -16.17 6.20
N GLU A 166 -6.87 -17.45 6.34
CA GLU A 166 -5.91 -18.47 6.76
C GLU A 166 -5.32 -19.19 5.56
N LEU A 167 -3.99 -19.34 5.57
CA LEU A 167 -3.22 -20.03 4.54
C LEU A 167 -2.42 -21.18 5.14
N THR A 168 -2.37 -22.28 4.39
CA THR A 168 -1.43 -23.38 4.64
C THR A 168 -0.35 -23.37 3.55
N LEU A 169 0.92 -23.51 3.94
CA LEU A 169 2.07 -23.55 3.04
C LEU A 169 2.92 -24.76 3.44
N ALA A 170 3.27 -25.58 2.45
CA ALA A 170 4.10 -26.77 2.61
C ALA A 170 5.14 -26.86 1.50
N MET A 171 6.28 -27.48 1.80
CA MET A 171 7.30 -27.83 0.82
C MET A 171 7.29 -29.34 0.60
N LEU A 172 7.34 -29.77 -0.66
CA LEU A 172 7.29 -31.17 -1.07
C LEU A 172 8.56 -31.54 -1.85
N ASP A 173 8.89 -32.83 -1.82
CA ASP A 173 9.90 -33.42 -2.69
C ASP A 173 9.41 -33.53 -4.15
N ASP A 174 10.25 -34.08 -5.02
CA ASP A 174 9.95 -34.32 -6.43
C ASP A 174 8.84 -35.39 -6.65
N GLY A 175 8.69 -36.31 -5.70
CA GLY A 175 7.62 -37.30 -5.62
C GLY A 175 6.28 -36.77 -5.09
N GLY A 176 6.25 -35.52 -4.59
CA GLY A 176 5.06 -34.89 -4.00
C GLY A 176 4.79 -35.27 -2.55
N ASN A 177 5.76 -35.83 -1.83
CA ASN A 177 5.66 -36.07 -0.39
C ASN A 177 6.02 -34.82 0.41
N THR A 178 5.26 -34.54 1.46
CA THR A 178 5.49 -33.36 2.32
C THR A 178 6.77 -33.53 3.12
N LEU A 179 7.67 -32.55 3.02
CA LEU A 179 8.91 -32.51 3.77
C LEU A 179 8.68 -32.03 5.20
N GLN A 180 9.49 -32.54 6.13
CA GLN A 180 9.44 -32.11 7.54
C GLN A 180 10.13 -30.74 7.69
N THR A 181 9.40 -29.70 7.32
CA THR A 181 9.85 -28.31 7.38
C THR A 181 9.08 -27.53 8.43
N GLN A 182 9.75 -26.65 9.17
CA GLN A 182 9.06 -25.77 10.12
C GLN A 182 8.39 -24.61 9.36
N THR A 183 7.06 -24.57 9.42
CA THR A 183 6.28 -23.42 8.95
C THR A 183 6.39 -22.30 9.99
N GLN A 184 7.04 -21.22 9.60
CA GLN A 184 7.09 -20.01 10.39
C GLN A 184 5.93 -19.12 9.97
N LYS A 185 5.05 -18.83 10.94
CA LYS A 185 3.99 -17.83 10.81
C LYS A 185 4.34 -16.70 11.76
N TRP A 186 4.48 -15.49 11.23
CA TRP A 186 4.52 -14.29 12.06
C TRP A 186 3.41 -13.36 11.64
N VAL A 187 2.96 -12.54 12.58
CA VAL A 187 2.04 -11.46 12.29
C VAL A 187 2.90 -10.29 11.82
N GLY A 188 2.83 -10.00 10.53
CA GLY A 188 3.38 -8.78 9.97
C GLY A 188 2.66 -7.55 10.54
N PRO A 189 3.29 -6.36 10.48
CA PRO A 189 2.73 -5.13 11.04
C PRO A 189 1.38 -4.69 10.45
N ASP A 190 0.94 -5.30 9.33
CA ASP A 190 -0.28 -4.96 8.57
C ASP A 190 -1.43 -5.97 8.74
N GLU A 191 -1.40 -6.75 9.83
CA GLU A 191 -2.21 -7.98 10.02
C GLU A 191 -2.05 -9.03 8.90
N SER A 192 -1.12 -8.81 7.96
CA SER A 192 -0.68 -9.81 7.00
C SER A 192 0.10 -10.88 7.73
N ARG A 193 -0.20 -12.14 7.46
CA ARG A 193 0.47 -13.30 8.04
C ARG A 193 1.36 -13.89 6.96
N PRO A 194 2.58 -13.39 6.77
CA PRO A 194 3.56 -14.11 5.96
C PRO A 194 3.71 -15.51 6.52
N VAL A 195 3.41 -16.48 5.67
CA VAL A 195 3.64 -17.89 5.95
C VAL A 195 4.88 -18.26 5.17
N ARG A 196 5.89 -18.75 5.89
CA ARG A 196 7.17 -19.13 5.31
C ARG A 196 7.54 -20.54 5.68
N VAL A 197 8.10 -21.22 4.70
CA VAL A 197 8.67 -22.54 4.86
C VAL A 197 10.08 -22.49 4.29
N GLN A 198 11.03 -23.05 5.03
CA GLN A 198 12.40 -23.17 4.58
C GLN A 198 12.93 -24.58 4.80
N GLU A 199 13.80 -25.00 3.90
CA GLU A 199 14.47 -26.30 3.95
C GLU A 199 15.94 -26.13 3.58
N LYS A 200 16.81 -26.81 4.32
CA LYS A 200 18.23 -26.96 3.98
C LYS A 200 18.39 -28.11 2.99
N VAL A 201 19.09 -27.87 1.90
CA VAL A 201 19.38 -28.84 0.86
C VAL A 201 20.86 -29.18 0.94
N GLU A 202 21.16 -30.45 1.18
CA GLU A 202 22.54 -30.94 1.18
C GLU A 202 23.11 -30.87 -0.25
N PRO A 203 24.35 -30.37 -0.43
CA PRO A 203 25.01 -30.30 -1.73
C PRO A 203 25.44 -31.71 -2.18
N GLY A 204 24.48 -32.45 -2.73
CA GLY A 204 24.66 -33.84 -3.15
C GLY A 204 24.99 -34.01 -4.62
N GLY A 205 25.70 -33.09 -5.29
CA GLY A 205 26.14 -33.23 -6.70
C GLY A 205 25.05 -33.35 -7.79
N GLU A 206 23.82 -33.69 -7.43
CA GLU A 206 22.65 -33.84 -8.28
C GLU A 206 21.71 -32.63 -8.13
N ASN A 207 20.91 -32.37 -9.17
CA ASN A 207 19.92 -31.31 -9.13
C ASN A 207 18.76 -31.74 -8.23
N VAL A 208 18.50 -30.94 -7.19
CA VAL A 208 17.43 -31.22 -6.23
C VAL A 208 16.22 -30.36 -6.56
N THR A 209 15.05 -30.98 -6.80
CA THR A 209 13.81 -30.25 -7.03
C THR A 209 12.97 -30.18 -5.75
N ARG A 210 12.34 -29.02 -5.52
CA ARG A 210 11.37 -28.78 -4.45
C ARG A 210 10.11 -28.16 -5.00
N ILE A 211 8.98 -28.45 -4.37
CA ILE A 211 7.67 -27.92 -4.77
C ILE A 211 7.10 -27.17 -3.58
N CYS A 212 6.77 -25.89 -3.76
CA CYS A 212 6.09 -25.11 -2.75
C CYS A 212 4.61 -25.06 -3.08
N ARG A 213 3.79 -25.63 -2.18
CA ARG A 213 2.33 -25.72 -2.31
C ARG A 213 1.68 -24.86 -1.25
N TRP A 214 0.73 -24.04 -1.65
CA TRP A 214 -0.11 -23.31 -0.71
C TRP A 214 -1.60 -23.48 -1.01
N THR A 215 -2.42 -23.40 0.03
CA THR A 215 -3.87 -23.57 -0.05
C THR A 215 -4.61 -22.52 0.76
N VAL A 216 -5.63 -21.90 0.15
CA VAL A 216 -6.56 -20.93 0.76
C VAL A 216 -7.98 -21.25 0.28
N SER A 217 -8.93 -21.37 1.21
CA SER A 217 -10.36 -21.53 0.89
C SER A 217 -10.65 -22.62 -0.16
N GLU A 218 -10.02 -23.79 -0.01
CA GLU A 218 -10.11 -24.97 -0.89
C GLU A 218 -9.34 -24.90 -2.23
N GLU A 219 -8.79 -23.75 -2.60
CA GLU A 219 -7.96 -23.61 -3.80
C GLU A 219 -6.49 -23.84 -3.47
N THR A 220 -5.80 -24.62 -4.31
CA THR A 220 -4.39 -25.01 -4.12
C THR A 220 -3.55 -24.58 -5.32
N GLU A 221 -2.39 -23.99 -5.05
CA GLU A 221 -1.43 -23.57 -6.08
C GLU A 221 -0.02 -24.07 -5.74
N GLU A 222 0.78 -24.35 -6.77
CA GLU A 222 2.09 -24.98 -6.65
C GLU A 222 3.14 -24.32 -7.55
N GLN A 223 4.37 -24.19 -7.05
CA GLN A 223 5.51 -23.75 -7.83
C GLN A 223 6.73 -24.65 -7.58
N LYS A 224 7.37 -25.11 -8.66
CA LYS A 224 8.55 -25.97 -8.62
C LYS A 224 9.84 -25.14 -8.70
N VAL A 225 10.84 -25.51 -7.92
CA VAL A 225 12.19 -24.92 -7.93
C VAL A 225 13.24 -26.02 -8.02
N THR A 226 14.24 -25.82 -8.89
CA THR A 226 15.36 -26.74 -9.05
C THR A 226 16.63 -26.07 -8.54
N VAL A 227 17.28 -26.72 -7.58
CA VAL A 227 18.51 -26.29 -6.92
C VAL A 227 19.68 -27.08 -7.53
N SER A 228 20.75 -26.39 -7.93
CA SER A 228 21.95 -27.02 -8.47
C SER A 228 23.20 -26.39 -7.86
N ASP A 229 24.11 -27.21 -7.33
CA ASP A 229 25.39 -26.75 -6.76
C ASP A 229 26.47 -26.65 -7.84
N ARG A 230 26.21 -25.84 -8.88
CA ARG A 230 27.29 -25.44 -9.78
C ARG A 230 28.04 -24.29 -9.12
N SER A 231 29.14 -24.64 -8.47
CA SER A 231 30.21 -23.73 -8.07
C SER A 231 30.56 -22.76 -9.21
N SER A 232 30.03 -21.54 -9.18
CA SER A 232 30.59 -20.41 -9.92
C SER A 232 31.81 -19.88 -9.16
N SER A 233 32.84 -20.72 -9.06
CA SER A 233 34.20 -20.25 -8.83
C SER A 233 34.67 -19.55 -10.11
N SER A 234 34.41 -18.26 -10.22
CA SER A 234 35.15 -17.39 -11.11
C SER A 234 35.35 -16.06 -10.39
N GLY A 235 36.22 -16.13 -9.38
CA GLY A 235 36.90 -14.95 -8.89
C GLY A 235 37.76 -14.32 -9.99
N CYS A 236 37.74 -12.98 -10.02
CA CYS A 236 38.81 -12.11 -10.48
C CYS A 236 39.55 -12.50 -11.78
N SER A 237 39.02 -12.05 -12.92
CA SER A 237 39.89 -11.74 -14.09
C SER A 237 39.35 -10.65 -15.03
N VAL A 238 38.06 -10.28 -14.91
CA VAL A 238 37.41 -9.36 -15.89
C VAL A 238 37.76 -7.87 -15.69
N PHE A 239 38.24 -7.46 -14.51
CA PHE A 239 38.54 -6.05 -14.24
C PHE A 239 39.81 -5.53 -14.95
N LEU A 240 40.76 -6.39 -15.31
CA LEU A 240 42.00 -5.98 -15.98
C LEU A 240 41.82 -5.81 -17.51
N SER A 241 40.90 -6.53 -18.14
CA SER A 241 40.65 -6.44 -19.59
C SER A 241 39.78 -5.24 -19.99
N CYS A 242 38.88 -4.80 -19.12
CA CYS A 242 38.00 -3.66 -19.42
C CYS A 242 38.73 -2.31 -19.36
N LEU A 243 39.72 -2.16 -18.46
CA LEU A 243 40.54 -0.94 -18.37
C LEU A 243 41.41 -0.72 -19.61
N SER A 244 42.00 -1.78 -20.17
CA SER A 244 42.79 -1.69 -21.40
C SER A 244 41.96 -1.28 -22.62
N LEU A 245 40.71 -1.76 -22.72
CA LEU A 245 39.82 -1.42 -23.84
C LEU A 245 39.32 0.03 -23.74
N ALA A 246 39.05 0.53 -22.54
CA ALA A 246 38.65 1.92 -22.31
C ALA A 246 39.79 2.91 -22.61
N ILE A 247 41.03 2.58 -22.26
CA ILE A 247 42.20 3.42 -22.57
C ILE A 247 42.43 3.46 -24.08
N TYR A 248 42.28 2.34 -24.78
CA TYR A 248 42.45 2.29 -26.24
C TYR A 248 41.37 3.12 -26.99
N SER A 249 40.12 3.11 -26.52
CA SER A 249 39.05 3.90 -27.15
C SER A 249 39.26 5.42 -26.96
N VAL A 250 39.76 5.84 -25.79
CA VAL A 250 40.09 7.24 -25.52
C VAL A 250 41.27 7.71 -26.37
N LEU A 251 42.32 6.88 -26.54
CA LEU A 251 43.46 7.22 -27.38
C LEU A 251 43.10 7.26 -28.88
N LEU A 252 42.21 6.37 -29.34
CA LEU A 252 41.72 6.38 -30.72
C LEU A 252 40.88 7.64 -31.02
N THR A 253 39.97 8.01 -30.11
CA THR A 253 39.14 9.23 -30.28
C THR A 253 39.99 10.50 -30.26
N PHE A 254 41.01 10.57 -29.41
CA PHE A 254 41.92 11.70 -29.34
C PHE A 254 42.79 11.84 -30.60
N SER A 255 43.33 10.73 -31.13
CA SER A 255 44.14 10.73 -32.35
C SER A 255 43.32 11.10 -33.60
N VAL A 256 42.07 10.61 -33.71
CA VAL A 256 41.15 11.00 -34.78
C VAL A 256 40.78 12.49 -34.66
N GLY A 257 40.49 12.98 -33.45
CA GLY A 257 40.19 14.39 -33.19
C GLY A 257 41.34 15.33 -33.61
N ILE A 258 42.58 14.99 -33.23
CA ILE A 258 43.76 15.76 -33.64
C ILE A 258 43.94 15.73 -35.16
N PHE A 259 43.75 14.58 -35.82
CA PHE A 259 43.85 14.48 -37.27
C PHE A 259 42.83 15.39 -38.00
N PHE A 260 41.58 15.45 -37.50
CA PHE A 260 40.56 16.35 -38.06
C PHE A 260 40.87 17.83 -37.84
N VAL A 261 41.40 18.20 -36.67
CA VAL A 261 41.80 19.58 -36.35
C VAL A 261 43.01 20.03 -37.20
N VAL A 262 43.99 19.15 -37.39
CA VAL A 262 45.18 19.44 -38.21
C VAL A 262 44.83 19.52 -39.70
N LYS A 263 43.96 18.63 -40.21
CA LYS A 263 43.61 18.58 -41.65
C LYS A 263 42.61 19.66 -42.08
N LYS A 264 41.78 20.19 -41.18
CA LYS A 264 40.76 21.23 -41.50
C LYS A 264 41.04 22.63 -40.92
N ARG A 265 42.29 22.93 -40.53
CA ARG A 265 42.70 24.22 -39.95
C ARG A 265 42.32 25.48 -40.75
N LYS A 266 42.12 25.35 -42.08
CA LYS A 266 41.76 26.47 -42.97
C LYS A 266 40.26 26.70 -43.23
N ARG A 267 39.36 25.82 -42.75
CA ARG A 267 37.88 25.97 -42.94
C ARG A 267 37.11 26.22 -41.63
N LEU A 268 37.78 26.24 -40.48
CA LEU A 268 37.15 26.51 -39.19
C LEU A 268 36.48 27.90 -39.08
N PRO A 269 37.05 29.01 -39.58
CA PRO A 269 36.45 30.34 -39.38
C PRO A 269 35.10 30.52 -40.10
N GLU A 270 34.90 29.81 -41.22
CA GLU A 270 33.70 29.89 -42.06
C GLU A 270 32.55 29.04 -41.53
N LEU A 271 32.87 27.91 -40.88
CA LEU A 271 31.87 27.06 -40.22
C LEU A 271 31.34 27.74 -38.94
N TRP A 272 32.24 28.37 -38.17
CA TRP A 272 31.87 29.13 -36.97
C TRP A 272 30.98 30.33 -37.29
N ARG A 273 31.17 30.97 -38.45
CA ARG A 273 30.35 32.10 -38.91
C ARG A 273 28.94 31.68 -39.39
N LYS A 274 28.79 30.44 -39.89
CA LYS A 274 27.48 29.85 -40.24
C LYS A 274 26.73 29.31 -39.01
N LEU A 275 27.46 28.81 -38.01
CA LEU A 275 26.90 28.35 -36.75
C LEU A 275 26.36 29.50 -35.89
N THR A 276 27.03 30.66 -35.87
CA THR A 276 26.51 31.84 -35.14
C THR A 276 25.29 32.50 -35.80
N ALA A 277 25.10 32.32 -37.11
CA ALA A 277 23.92 32.82 -37.84
C ALA A 277 22.65 31.95 -37.66
N LEU A 278 22.79 30.72 -37.16
CA LEU A 278 21.65 29.81 -36.91
C LEU A 278 21.12 29.90 -35.47
N ILE A 279 21.78 30.65 -34.58
CA ILE A 279 21.41 30.76 -33.16
C ILE A 279 20.55 32.00 -32.87
N SER A 280 20.40 32.94 -33.80
CA SER A 280 19.65 34.20 -33.57
C SER A 280 18.20 34.20 -34.06
N THR A 281 17.62 33.07 -34.47
CA THR A 281 16.21 33.06 -34.88
C THR A 281 15.57 31.71 -34.60
N SER A 282 14.39 31.76 -33.99
CA SER A 282 13.49 30.64 -33.67
C SER A 282 13.72 29.97 -32.31
N GLN A 283 13.30 30.70 -31.29
CA GLN A 283 12.43 30.22 -30.22
C GLN A 283 11.68 28.90 -30.58
N ARG A 284 12.13 27.77 -30.06
CA ARG A 284 11.37 26.51 -29.92
C ARG A 284 11.80 25.78 -28.66
N VAL A 285 10.81 25.61 -27.79
CA VAL A 285 10.57 24.56 -26.78
C VAL A 285 11.81 23.71 -26.40
N PRO A 286 12.28 23.77 -25.14
CA PRO A 286 13.21 22.79 -24.63
C PRO A 286 12.50 21.43 -24.54
N THR A 287 12.94 20.49 -25.36
CA THR A 287 12.81 19.06 -25.04
C THR A 287 13.77 18.79 -23.89
N GLU A 288 13.24 18.63 -22.67
CA GLU A 288 14.02 18.25 -21.50
C GLU A 288 14.58 16.83 -21.66
N ASP A 289 15.83 16.69 -21.24
CA ASP A 289 16.74 15.57 -21.41
C ASP A 289 16.26 14.23 -20.82
N GLU A 290 16.80 13.18 -21.43
CA GLU A 290 16.74 11.78 -21.04
C GLU A 290 17.27 11.55 -19.60
N ASN A 291 16.59 10.68 -18.84
CA ASN A 291 16.92 10.15 -17.50
C ASN A 291 16.57 10.97 -16.24
N GLU A 292 15.52 11.79 -16.26
CA GLU A 292 14.98 12.34 -15.01
C GLU A 292 13.99 11.35 -14.37
N HIS A 293 14.29 10.87 -13.17
CA HIS A 293 13.38 10.01 -12.40
C HIS A 293 12.09 10.81 -12.12
N PHE A 294 10.92 10.24 -12.46
CA PHE A 294 9.61 10.92 -12.50
C PHE A 294 9.19 11.64 -11.19
N THR A 295 9.91 11.41 -10.09
CA THR A 295 9.59 11.84 -8.73
C THR A 295 10.57 12.86 -8.15
N GLU A 296 11.60 13.26 -8.89
CA GLU A 296 12.71 13.99 -8.28
C GLU A 296 12.41 15.48 -8.03
N TYR A 297 11.42 16.05 -8.73
CA TYR A 297 10.91 17.43 -8.55
C TYR A 297 12.01 18.46 -8.22
N ARG A 298 13.10 18.46 -9.00
CA ARG A 298 14.27 19.34 -8.77
C ARG A 298 13.95 20.83 -8.91
N ASN A 299 12.81 21.16 -9.51
CA ASN A 299 12.36 22.51 -9.83
C ASN A 299 11.27 23.07 -8.88
N LEU A 300 11.17 22.62 -7.62
CA LEU A 300 10.20 23.13 -6.64
C LEU A 300 10.16 24.66 -6.52
N HIS A 301 11.31 25.31 -6.66
CA HIS A 301 11.45 26.77 -6.60
C HIS A 301 10.76 27.51 -7.76
N GLN A 302 10.44 26.81 -8.84
CA GLN A 302 9.79 27.36 -10.04
C GLN A 302 8.28 27.12 -10.06
N MET A 303 7.78 26.26 -9.15
CA MET A 303 6.36 25.90 -9.13
C MET A 303 5.48 27.03 -8.61
N SER A 304 4.34 27.23 -9.27
CA SER A 304 3.37 28.24 -8.84
C SER A 304 2.61 27.77 -7.59
N THR A 305 2.41 28.67 -6.63
CA THR A 305 1.58 28.40 -5.45
C THR A 305 0.97 29.69 -4.91
N THR A 306 -0.27 29.60 -4.44
CA THR A 306 -0.96 30.68 -3.72
C THR A 306 -0.67 30.64 -2.21
N GLY A 307 -0.16 29.54 -1.66
CA GLY A 307 0.06 29.29 -0.23
C GLY A 307 -1.24 29.14 0.58
N ILE A 308 -1.21 29.45 1.88
CA ILE A 308 -2.36 29.28 2.77
C ILE A 308 -3.51 30.23 2.45
N SER A 309 -4.74 29.70 2.51
CA SER A 309 -5.97 30.47 2.53
C SER A 309 -6.30 30.96 3.94
N GLU A 310 -7.37 31.75 4.07
CA GLU A 310 -7.93 32.11 5.37
C GLU A 310 -8.46 30.92 6.18
N LEU A 311 -8.77 29.79 5.53
CA LEU A 311 -9.36 28.62 6.20
C LEU A 311 -8.33 27.86 7.03
N THR A 312 -7.07 27.80 6.60
CA THR A 312 -6.01 27.10 7.33
C THR A 312 -5.79 27.66 8.74
N PRO A 313 -5.62 28.98 8.95
CA PRO A 313 -5.46 29.52 10.30
C PRO A 313 -6.73 29.38 11.16
N LYS A 314 -7.92 29.45 10.55
CA LYS A 314 -9.21 29.29 11.26
C LYS A 314 -9.40 27.85 11.75
N ALA A 315 -9.15 26.86 10.89
CA ALA A 315 -9.34 25.44 11.21
C ALA A 315 -8.36 24.93 12.27
N ASN A 316 -7.16 25.49 12.32
CA ASN A 316 -6.08 25.03 13.20
C ASN A 316 -5.83 25.95 14.42
N GLU A 317 -6.73 26.93 14.67
CA GLU A 317 -6.56 27.95 15.73
C GLU A 317 -5.23 28.74 15.63
N LEU A 318 -4.66 28.85 14.43
CA LEU A 318 -3.36 29.49 14.18
C LEU A 318 -3.48 30.99 13.88
N LEU A 319 -4.67 31.60 13.99
CA LEU A 319 -4.91 33.01 13.66
C LEU A 319 -3.94 33.99 14.36
N LEU A 320 -3.64 33.73 15.63
CA LEU A 320 -2.67 34.52 16.40
C LEU A 320 -1.21 34.26 15.98
N LEU A 321 -0.92 33.03 15.54
CA LEU A 321 0.42 32.62 15.12
C LEU A 321 0.78 33.18 13.74
N THR A 322 -0.15 33.18 12.79
CA THR A 322 0.07 33.78 11.47
C THR A 322 -0.01 35.30 11.50
N ARG A 323 -0.53 35.92 12.57
CA ARG A 323 -0.77 37.37 12.68
C ARG A 323 -1.59 37.93 11.51
N GLY A 324 -2.48 37.11 10.95
CA GLY A 324 -3.27 37.47 9.75
C GLY A 324 -2.49 37.46 8.44
N VAL A 325 -1.23 37.03 8.42
CA VAL A 325 -0.46 36.83 7.19
C VAL A 325 -0.96 35.56 6.48
N LEU A 326 -1.33 35.71 5.21
CA LEU A 326 -1.87 34.64 4.36
C LEU A 326 -0.94 34.36 3.17
N GLY A 327 -1.38 33.44 2.30
CA GLY A 327 -0.72 33.09 1.07
C GLY A 327 0.66 32.45 1.28
N VAL A 328 1.55 32.68 0.33
CA VAL A 328 2.91 32.08 0.35
C VAL A 328 3.68 32.46 1.61
N ASP A 329 3.61 33.72 2.03
CA ASP A 329 4.35 34.17 3.22
C ASP A 329 3.76 33.61 4.52
N GLY A 330 2.44 33.44 4.60
CA GLY A 330 1.81 32.72 5.71
C GLY A 330 2.27 31.27 5.80
N SER A 331 2.41 30.59 4.65
CA SER A 331 2.91 29.21 4.58
C SER A 331 4.36 29.12 5.07
N LYS A 332 5.21 30.06 4.65
CA LYS A 332 6.61 30.16 5.10
C LYS A 332 6.71 30.36 6.61
N LEU A 333 5.88 31.24 7.19
CA LEU A 333 5.85 31.48 8.63
C LEU A 333 5.50 30.19 9.42
N LEU A 334 4.53 29.41 8.93
CA LEU A 334 4.18 28.12 9.54
C LEU A 334 5.33 27.11 9.43
N ALA A 335 5.97 27.02 8.26
CA ALA A 335 7.14 26.15 8.07
C ALA A 335 8.34 26.55 8.95
N GLU A 336 8.56 27.85 9.13
CA GLU A 336 9.60 28.41 10.01
C GLU A 336 9.34 28.04 11.47
N GLN A 337 8.09 28.13 11.93
CA GLN A 337 7.69 27.73 13.29
C GLN A 337 7.89 26.22 13.53
N ASP A 338 7.72 25.41 12.49
CA ASP A 338 7.96 23.96 12.54
C ASP A 338 9.46 23.62 12.43
N LEU A 339 10.31 24.51 11.91
CA LEU A 339 11.70 24.21 11.55
C LEU A 339 12.54 23.62 12.69
N LYS A 340 12.39 24.16 13.91
CA LYS A 340 13.12 23.65 15.09
C LYS A 340 12.75 22.21 15.39
N GLU A 341 11.47 21.87 15.40
CA GLU A 341 11.00 20.50 15.66
C GLU A 341 11.30 19.57 14.49
N MET A 342 11.14 20.06 13.25
CA MET A 342 11.47 19.34 12.03
C MET A 342 12.93 18.88 12.01
N SER A 343 13.84 19.68 12.58
CA SER A 343 15.28 19.38 12.60
C SER A 343 15.63 18.04 13.28
N LYS A 344 14.76 17.53 14.17
CA LYS A 344 14.90 16.21 14.82
C LYS A 344 14.89 15.06 13.81
N TYR A 345 14.11 15.20 12.74
CA TYR A 345 13.91 14.15 11.72
C TYR A 345 14.73 14.38 10.46
N ARG A 346 15.57 15.43 10.44
CA ARG A 346 16.27 15.87 9.22
C ARG A 346 17.08 14.78 8.56
N ASN A 347 17.85 14.01 9.33
CA ASN A 347 18.67 12.93 8.76
C ASN A 347 17.81 11.81 8.17
N GLN A 348 16.72 11.44 8.84
CA GLN A 348 15.77 10.42 8.37
C GLN A 348 15.10 10.88 7.07
N ILE A 349 14.63 12.13 7.02
CA ILE A 349 14.05 12.75 5.81
C ILE A 349 15.06 12.72 4.66
N LEU A 350 16.32 13.10 4.90
CA LEU A 350 17.36 13.08 3.87
C LEU A 350 17.73 11.66 3.41
N ASN A 351 17.72 10.68 4.31
CA ASN A 351 17.96 9.27 3.99
C ASN A 351 16.86 8.73 3.07
N VAL A 352 15.60 8.91 3.47
CA VAL A 352 14.42 8.48 2.70
C VAL A 352 14.37 9.18 1.34
N ALA A 353 14.59 10.49 1.31
CA ALA A 353 14.63 11.27 0.08
C ALA A 353 15.67 10.74 -0.93
N ARG A 354 16.89 10.43 -0.45
CA ARG A 354 17.94 9.81 -1.26
C ARG A 354 17.55 8.43 -1.74
N LYS A 355 17.00 7.59 -0.86
CA LYS A 355 16.57 6.22 -1.16
C LYS A 355 15.47 6.19 -2.23
N LEU A 356 14.52 7.11 -2.17
CA LEU A 356 13.31 7.10 -3.01
C LEU A 356 13.37 8.07 -4.20
N HIS A 357 14.49 8.77 -4.40
CA HIS A 357 14.64 9.81 -5.42
C HIS A 357 13.48 10.84 -5.38
N LEU A 358 13.20 11.36 -4.19
CA LEU A 358 12.17 12.37 -3.93
C LEU A 358 12.79 13.59 -3.25
N HIS A 359 12.38 14.80 -3.63
CA HIS A 359 12.95 16.01 -3.05
C HIS A 359 12.67 16.09 -1.52
N PRO A 360 13.69 16.17 -0.65
CA PRO A 360 13.52 16.09 0.81
C PRO A 360 12.65 17.23 1.38
N ALA A 361 12.70 18.41 0.77
CA ALA A 361 11.83 19.51 1.14
C ALA A 361 10.32 19.22 0.98
N LEU A 362 9.91 18.35 0.03
CA LEU A 362 8.51 17.93 -0.07
C LEU A 362 8.08 17.07 1.11
N ILE A 363 8.94 16.13 1.52
CA ILE A 363 8.70 15.28 2.69
C ILE A 363 8.56 16.15 3.94
N ALA A 364 9.51 17.07 4.15
CA ALA A 364 9.46 18.02 5.27
C ALA A 364 8.19 18.90 5.25
N ALA A 365 7.79 19.38 4.07
CA ALA A 365 6.58 20.19 3.91
C ALA A 365 5.29 19.43 4.26
N ILE A 366 5.17 18.18 3.83
CA ILE A 366 4.03 17.33 4.20
C ILE A 366 4.00 17.09 5.70
N ILE A 367 5.14 16.75 6.33
CA ILE A 367 5.22 16.57 7.78
C ILE A 367 4.81 17.85 8.52
N SER A 368 5.22 19.02 8.02
CA SER A 368 4.84 20.31 8.58
C SER A 368 3.33 20.56 8.46
N LYS A 369 2.75 20.33 7.28
CA LYS A 369 1.31 20.52 7.04
C LYS A 369 0.44 19.53 7.84
N GLN A 370 0.88 18.28 7.93
CA GLN A 370 0.09 17.19 8.50
C GLN A 370 0.15 17.12 10.03
N SER A 371 1.33 17.33 10.62
CA SER A 371 1.51 17.10 12.07
C SER A 371 2.27 18.21 12.81
N ASN A 372 2.65 19.30 12.14
CA ASN A 372 3.56 20.32 12.67
C ASN A 372 4.83 19.69 13.26
N ALA A 373 5.48 18.81 12.48
CA ALA A 373 6.63 18.03 12.93
C ALA A 373 6.36 17.21 14.20
N GLY A 374 5.16 16.63 14.28
CA GLY A 374 4.75 15.76 15.38
C GLY A 374 4.05 16.45 16.55
N ARG A 375 4.02 17.80 16.60
CA ARG A 375 3.38 18.54 17.70
C ARG A 375 1.87 18.38 17.77
N GLN A 376 1.22 18.06 16.65
CA GLN A 376 -0.22 17.78 16.58
C GLN A 376 -0.54 16.28 16.65
N LEU A 377 0.37 15.47 17.20
CA LEU A 377 0.12 14.05 17.46
C LEU A 377 -0.24 13.82 18.93
N ARG A 378 -1.06 12.79 19.15
CA ARG A 378 -1.27 12.19 20.46
C ARG A 378 0.00 11.46 20.92
N PRO A 379 0.14 11.13 22.22
CA PRO A 379 1.31 10.41 22.73
C PRO A 379 1.56 9.06 22.06
N ASP A 380 0.52 8.42 21.52
CA ASP A 380 0.59 7.15 20.78
C ASP A 380 0.88 7.33 19.28
N GLY A 381 1.17 8.56 18.83
CA GLY A 381 1.50 8.87 17.44
C GLY A 381 0.31 9.06 16.51
N ARG A 382 -0.93 8.92 17.00
CA ARG A 382 -2.14 9.17 16.20
C ARG A 382 -2.40 10.66 16.03
N GLY A 383 -3.17 11.01 15.02
CA GLY A 383 -3.64 12.38 14.80
C GLY A 383 -4.45 12.89 15.99
N LYS A 384 -4.28 14.18 16.31
CA LYS A 384 -5.04 14.83 17.38
C LYS A 384 -6.55 14.76 17.11
N TYR A 385 -6.96 14.99 15.87
CA TYR A 385 -8.37 15.12 15.46
C TYR A 385 -8.93 13.91 14.70
N ASP A 386 -8.06 13.05 14.14
CA ASP A 386 -8.45 11.79 13.49
C ASP A 386 -7.54 10.66 14.00
N GLU A 387 -8.15 9.68 14.67
CA GLU A 387 -7.44 8.54 15.26
C GLU A 387 -6.99 7.49 14.24
N ASN A 388 -7.47 7.60 13.00
CA ASN A 388 -7.08 6.76 11.88
C ASN A 388 -5.80 7.28 11.23
N CYS A 389 -5.47 8.57 11.38
CA CYS A 389 -4.23 9.14 10.87
C CYS A 389 -3.07 8.85 11.83
N PHE A 390 -1.93 8.41 11.29
CA PHE A 390 -0.79 8.00 12.10
C PHE A 390 0.53 8.65 11.67
N GLY A 391 1.36 8.95 12.66
CA GLY A 391 2.74 9.38 12.52
C GLY A 391 2.94 10.75 11.87
N LEU A 392 4.20 11.10 11.64
CA LEU A 392 4.64 12.43 11.17
C LEU A 392 3.93 12.89 9.88
N MET A 393 3.65 11.95 8.97
CA MET A 393 3.01 12.20 7.68
C MET A 393 1.50 11.95 7.67
N GLN A 394 0.89 11.58 8.80
CA GLN A 394 -0.56 11.36 8.97
C GLN A 394 -1.17 10.41 7.93
N ILE A 395 -0.56 9.23 7.78
CA ILE A 395 -1.06 8.19 6.89
C ILE A 395 -2.35 7.62 7.47
N ASN A 396 -3.42 7.56 6.68
CA ASN A 396 -4.70 7.03 7.13
C ASN A 396 -4.69 5.49 7.12
N ARG A 397 -4.79 4.91 8.32
CA ARG A 397 -4.72 3.47 8.60
C ARG A 397 -5.87 2.65 8.01
N ASN A 398 -6.98 3.28 7.62
CA ASN A 398 -8.09 2.59 6.99
C ASN A 398 -7.81 2.25 5.52
N PHE A 399 -6.86 2.94 4.89
CA PHE A 399 -6.58 2.82 3.46
C PHE A 399 -5.14 2.37 3.18
N HIS A 400 -4.25 2.53 4.14
CA HIS A 400 -2.83 2.21 4.01
C HIS A 400 -2.32 1.48 5.26
N ALA A 401 -1.53 0.43 5.01
CA ALA A 401 -0.65 -0.15 6.01
C ALA A 401 0.21 0.96 6.64
N VAL A 402 0.54 0.80 7.92
CA VAL A 402 1.40 1.72 8.65
C VAL A 402 2.57 0.93 9.20
N LYS A 403 3.77 1.30 8.77
CA LYS A 403 5.04 0.66 9.09
C LYS A 403 5.84 1.52 10.05
N GLY A 404 6.45 0.85 11.01
CA GLY A 404 7.35 1.48 11.97
C GLY A 404 6.65 2.35 13.01
N GLU A 405 7.46 2.93 13.88
CA GLU A 405 7.01 3.84 14.94
C GLU A 405 6.61 5.22 14.34
N PRO A 406 5.70 5.98 14.97
CA PRO A 406 5.10 7.19 14.39
C PRO A 406 6.09 8.31 14.02
N PHE A 407 7.30 8.27 14.59
CA PHE A 407 8.39 9.22 14.37
C PHE A 407 9.62 8.59 13.70
N SER A 408 9.49 7.36 13.18
CA SER A 408 10.61 6.58 12.63
C SER A 408 10.94 6.93 11.19
N GLU A 409 12.14 6.53 10.74
CA GLU A 409 12.52 6.59 9.33
C GLU A 409 11.61 5.72 8.46
N ASP A 410 11.19 4.54 8.96
CA ASP A 410 10.27 3.63 8.27
C ASP A 410 8.91 4.28 7.99
N HIS A 411 8.37 5.04 8.95
CA HIS A 411 7.12 5.80 8.76
C HIS A 411 7.26 6.87 7.68
N ILE A 412 8.40 7.58 7.67
CA ILE A 412 8.69 8.61 6.67
C ILE A 412 8.86 7.97 5.28
N ASP A 413 9.53 6.82 5.20
CA ASP A 413 9.70 6.03 3.96
C ASP A 413 8.37 5.61 3.36
N GLU A 414 7.45 5.15 4.21
CA GLU A 414 6.12 4.74 3.78
C GLU A 414 5.27 5.92 3.27
N GLY A 415 5.24 7.03 4.03
CA GLY A 415 4.50 8.22 3.61
C GLY A 415 5.04 8.82 2.30
N ALA A 416 6.36 8.82 2.13
CA ALA A 416 7.01 9.23 0.89
C ALA A 416 6.73 8.25 -0.27
N THR A 417 6.74 6.94 -0.01
CA THR A 417 6.37 5.91 -1.00
C THR A 417 4.92 6.05 -1.44
N HIS A 418 4.01 6.34 -0.51
CA HIS A 418 2.61 6.61 -0.81
C HIS A 418 2.47 7.84 -1.72
N LEU A 419 3.14 8.95 -1.40
CA LEU A 419 3.14 10.13 -2.27
C LEU A 419 3.65 9.79 -3.69
N ILE A 420 4.75 9.03 -3.81
CA ILE A 420 5.29 8.59 -5.10
C ILE A 420 4.27 7.75 -5.88
N HIS A 421 3.56 6.85 -5.20
CA HIS A 421 2.49 6.08 -5.82
C HIS A 421 1.40 7.00 -6.37
N LEU A 422 0.95 8.00 -5.58
CA LEU A 422 -0.05 8.97 -6.03
C LEU A 422 0.44 9.78 -7.22
N ILE A 423 1.69 10.25 -7.22
CA ILE A 423 2.30 10.94 -8.37
C ILE A 423 2.21 10.08 -9.63
N LYS A 424 2.68 8.83 -9.56
CA LYS A 424 2.64 7.90 -10.70
C LYS A 424 1.21 7.65 -11.19
N THR A 425 0.27 7.48 -10.27
CA THR A 425 -1.14 7.25 -10.60
C THR A 425 -1.77 8.47 -11.28
N VAL A 426 -1.57 9.67 -10.73
CA VAL A 426 -2.07 10.91 -11.33
C VAL A 426 -1.45 11.16 -12.71
N SER A 427 -0.15 10.93 -12.85
CA SER A 427 0.53 11.05 -14.14
C SER A 427 0.00 10.08 -15.18
N SER A 428 -0.37 8.86 -14.78
CA SER A 428 -1.05 7.90 -15.65
C SER A 428 -2.46 8.35 -16.03
N TRP A 429 -3.22 8.95 -15.11
CA TRP A 429 -4.58 9.42 -15.37
C TRP A 429 -4.64 10.67 -16.25
N LYS A 430 -3.63 11.53 -16.13
CA LYS A 430 -3.54 12.85 -16.78
C LYS A 430 -2.19 13.03 -17.47
N PRO A 431 -1.85 12.23 -18.50
CA PRO A 431 -0.52 12.25 -19.12
C PRO A 431 -0.16 13.60 -19.79
N ALA A 432 -1.17 14.42 -20.13
CA ALA A 432 -0.96 15.74 -20.74
C ALA A 432 -0.67 16.87 -19.74
N TRP A 433 -0.85 16.62 -18.43
CA TRP A 433 -0.57 17.61 -17.39
C TRP A 433 0.94 17.86 -17.23
N SER A 434 1.29 19.07 -16.83
CA SER A 434 2.65 19.40 -16.43
C SER A 434 3.05 18.65 -15.15
N ARG A 435 4.36 18.55 -14.87
CA ARG A 435 4.85 17.95 -13.62
C ARG A 435 4.31 18.66 -12.37
N GLU A 436 4.16 19.98 -12.41
CA GLU A 436 3.55 20.73 -11.32
C GLU A 436 2.09 20.31 -11.11
N GLN A 437 1.32 20.17 -12.19
CA GLN A 437 -0.07 19.70 -12.13
C GLN A 437 -0.15 18.26 -11.61
N HIS A 438 0.77 17.37 -12.02
CA HIS A 438 0.84 16.01 -11.45
C HIS A 438 1.10 16.02 -9.95
N LEU A 439 2.05 16.84 -9.48
CA LEU A 439 2.35 16.97 -8.06
C LEU A 439 1.16 17.54 -7.28
N LYS A 440 0.54 18.61 -7.78
CA LYS A 440 -0.65 19.20 -7.16
C LYS A 440 -1.80 18.19 -7.08
N GLY A 441 -2.08 17.48 -8.17
CA GLY A 441 -3.09 16.41 -8.18
C GLY A 441 -2.77 15.30 -7.18
N ALA A 442 -1.51 14.88 -7.08
CA ALA A 442 -1.09 13.86 -6.12
C ALA A 442 -1.23 14.33 -4.67
N LEU A 443 -0.89 15.59 -4.36
CA LEU A 443 -1.08 16.19 -3.04
C LEU A 443 -2.56 16.31 -2.66
N VAL A 444 -3.44 16.63 -3.61
CA VAL A 444 -4.89 16.60 -3.38
C VAL A 444 -5.34 15.17 -3.07
N CYS A 445 -4.97 14.19 -3.90
CA CYS A 445 -5.28 12.78 -3.63
C CYS A 445 -4.72 12.29 -2.30
N TYR A 446 -3.56 12.80 -1.86
CA TYR A 446 -2.99 12.48 -0.55
C TYR A 446 -3.93 12.91 0.59
N MET A 447 -4.56 14.08 0.45
CA MET A 447 -5.45 14.62 1.47
C MET A 447 -6.85 13.99 1.44
N VAL A 448 -7.42 13.79 0.25
CA VAL A 448 -8.85 13.44 0.12
C VAL A 448 -9.10 11.99 -0.32
N GLY A 449 -8.07 11.29 -0.80
CA GLY A 449 -8.17 9.92 -1.30
C GLY A 449 -8.09 9.82 -2.83
N LEU A 450 -7.91 8.59 -3.31
CA LEU A 450 -7.62 8.27 -4.71
C LEU A 450 -8.90 8.10 -5.53
N GLU A 451 -9.51 9.21 -5.94
CA GLU A 451 -10.72 9.24 -6.79
C GLU A 451 -10.43 10.05 -8.06
N ARG A 452 -10.61 9.45 -9.23
CA ARG A 452 -10.22 10.05 -10.52
C ARG A 452 -11.03 11.28 -10.87
N GLU A 453 -12.31 11.28 -10.48
CA GLU A 453 -13.31 12.33 -10.72
C GLU A 453 -12.93 13.64 -10.02
N ARG A 454 -12.06 13.58 -9.01
CA ARG A 454 -11.56 14.74 -8.28
C ARG A 454 -10.50 15.54 -9.02
N LEU A 455 -9.97 15.04 -10.13
CA LEU A 455 -8.90 15.71 -10.89
C LEU A 455 -9.44 16.34 -12.18
N ASP A 456 -10.58 17.02 -12.10
CA ASP A 456 -11.21 17.68 -13.23
C ASP A 456 -10.41 18.92 -13.68
N ASP A 457 -10.25 19.09 -14.99
CA ASP A 457 -9.29 20.02 -15.61
C ASP A 457 -9.74 21.50 -15.55
N GLN A 458 -10.94 21.77 -15.03
CA GLN A 458 -11.56 23.11 -15.00
C GLN A 458 -11.66 23.76 -13.62
N ARG A 459 -11.37 23.04 -12.54
CA ARG A 459 -11.46 23.56 -11.16
C ARG A 459 -10.07 23.71 -10.55
N ASP A 460 -9.91 24.66 -9.64
CA ASP A 460 -8.72 24.68 -8.78
C ASP A 460 -8.71 23.37 -7.98
N LEU A 461 -7.66 22.56 -8.17
CA LEU A 461 -7.55 21.21 -7.60
C LEU A 461 -7.71 21.23 -6.08
N ASP A 462 -7.24 22.30 -5.43
CA ASP A 462 -7.31 22.42 -3.99
C ASP A 462 -8.74 22.65 -3.48
N GLU A 463 -9.72 23.08 -4.29
CA GLU A 463 -11.11 23.34 -3.85
C GLU A 463 -11.76 22.17 -3.11
N GLN A 464 -11.28 20.95 -3.36
CA GLN A 464 -11.82 19.72 -2.80
C GLN A 464 -11.16 19.34 -1.46
N THR A 465 -10.06 19.99 -1.12
CA THR A 465 -9.35 19.79 0.15
C THR A 465 -10.03 20.59 1.26
N PRO A 466 -9.97 20.15 2.54
CA PRO A 466 -10.78 20.76 3.60
C PRO A 466 -10.57 22.26 3.79
N THR A 467 -9.34 22.74 3.64
CA THR A 467 -8.96 24.16 3.75
C THR A 467 -8.79 24.85 2.41
N ARG A 468 -9.08 24.17 1.30
CA ARG A 468 -8.98 24.70 -0.07
C ARG A 468 -7.60 25.25 -0.45
N ASP A 469 -6.55 24.70 0.15
CA ASP A 469 -5.18 25.20 -0.01
C ASP A 469 -4.09 24.15 0.22
N PHE A 470 -4.43 22.86 0.32
CA PHE A 470 -3.49 21.85 0.80
C PHE A 470 -2.25 21.73 -0.08
N ALA A 471 -2.41 21.56 -1.40
CA ALA A 471 -1.30 21.43 -2.33
C ALA A 471 -0.51 22.74 -2.44
N ASN A 472 -1.20 23.87 -2.53
CA ASN A 472 -0.57 25.20 -2.57
C ASN A 472 0.26 25.46 -1.29
N ASP A 473 -0.30 25.26 -0.10
CA ASP A 473 0.41 25.41 1.17
C ASP A 473 1.63 24.47 1.23
N VAL A 474 1.47 23.18 0.91
CA VAL A 474 2.59 22.23 0.92
C VAL A 474 3.72 22.66 -0.03
N ILE A 475 3.42 23.12 -1.25
CA ILE A 475 4.44 23.60 -2.19
C ILE A 475 5.17 24.83 -1.62
N ALA A 476 4.44 25.78 -1.03
CA ALA A 476 5.04 26.98 -0.44
C ALA A 476 5.95 26.63 0.76
N ARG A 477 5.54 25.68 1.60
CA ARG A 477 6.40 25.16 2.68
C ARG A 477 7.61 24.39 2.15
N ALA A 478 7.46 23.64 1.06
CA ALA A 478 8.56 22.92 0.43
C ALA A 478 9.62 23.89 -0.13
N GLN A 479 9.19 25.00 -0.73
CA GLN A 479 10.10 26.06 -1.16
C GLN A 479 10.90 26.65 0.02
N PHE A 480 10.26 26.83 1.17
CA PHE A 480 10.96 27.24 2.41
C PHE A 480 11.98 26.20 2.87
N TYR A 481 11.60 24.93 2.98
CA TYR A 481 12.51 23.88 3.46
C TYR A 481 13.69 23.62 2.50
N ALA A 482 13.49 23.79 1.19
CA ALA A 482 14.56 23.71 0.20
C ALA A 482 15.65 24.76 0.44
N GLN A 483 15.29 25.95 0.92
CA GLN A 483 16.25 27.00 1.31
C GLN A 483 16.84 26.77 2.71
N ASN A 484 16.20 25.93 3.51
CA ASN A 484 16.52 25.68 4.91
C ASN A 484 17.02 24.25 5.12
N ARG A 485 18.06 23.87 4.36
CA ARG A 485 18.88 22.68 4.65
C ARG A 485 18.19 21.31 4.39
N TYR A 486 17.06 21.28 3.68
CA TYR A 486 16.43 20.06 3.15
C TYR A 486 16.65 19.97 1.64
N THR A 487 17.91 19.76 1.26
CA THR A 487 18.37 19.51 -0.12
C THR A 487 19.24 18.25 -0.11
N VAL A 488 19.27 17.51 -1.22
CA VAL A 488 20.17 16.34 -1.39
C VAL A 488 21.55 16.79 -1.82
#